data_AF-A0A9P8EXL3-F1
#
_entry.id   AF-A0A9P8EXL3-F1
#
_cell.length_a   1.000
_cell.length_b   1.000
_cell.length_c   1.000
_cell.angle_alpha   90.00
_cell.angle_beta   90.00
_cell.angle_gamma   90.00
#
_symmetry.space_group_name_H-M   'P 1'
#
loop_
_entity.id
_entity.type
_entity.pdbx_description
1 polymer ?
#
loop_
_entity_poly.entity_id
_entity_poly.type
_entity_poly.pdbx_seq_one_letter_code
_entity_poly.pdbx_strand_id
1 'polypeptide(L)'
;ARLARYTQNQTYVDWAEKTWEWYAGTPLLNTQTWQINDGSSTQKNCSDASQLQWTYNYGVFIAGNAYLYNYTGEAKYMDRIEGLLNATLERFFPQNMGGVMVEITCEPLGNCNNDQPAFKAFLTRWLAVTAQLVPELYERIFTYLRKDATGAAG
;
A
#
# COMPACT_ATOMS: atom_id res chain seq x y z
N ALA A 1 11.33 -9.16 2.05
CA ALA A 1 11.45 -8.00 1.14
C ALA A 1 12.69 -7.13 1.42
N ARG A 2 12.65 -6.17 2.37
CA ARG A 2 13.78 -5.26 2.64
C ARG A 2 15.09 -5.97 2.96
N LEU A 3 15.04 -6.93 3.89
CA LEU A 3 16.20 -7.76 4.24
C LEU A 3 16.68 -8.59 3.06
N ALA A 4 15.77 -9.11 2.22
CA ALA A 4 16.15 -9.86 1.02
C ALA A 4 17.01 -9.00 0.09
N ARG A 5 16.56 -7.79 -0.25
CA ARG A 5 17.32 -6.87 -1.08
C ARG A 5 18.67 -6.49 -0.46
N TYR A 6 18.70 -6.23 0.84
CA TYR A 6 19.92 -5.76 1.52
C TYR A 6 20.97 -6.87 1.68
N THR A 7 20.54 -8.06 2.10
CA THR A 7 21.42 -9.18 2.44
C THR A 7 21.61 -10.17 1.30
N GLN A 8 20.83 -10.03 0.22
CA GLN A 8 20.78 -10.97 -0.92
C GLN A 8 20.48 -12.41 -0.48
N ASN A 9 19.71 -12.57 0.60
CA ASN A 9 19.37 -13.87 1.15
C ASN A 9 17.94 -14.27 0.77
N GLN A 10 17.84 -15.39 0.03
CA GLN A 10 16.60 -15.95 -0.49
C GLN A 10 15.58 -16.26 0.62
N THR A 11 16.00 -16.66 1.81
CA THR A 11 15.09 -16.95 2.92
C THR A 11 14.18 -15.75 3.26
N TYR A 12 14.66 -14.52 3.08
CA TYR A 12 13.83 -13.33 3.29
C TYR A 12 12.87 -13.01 2.12
N VAL A 13 13.10 -13.58 0.94
CA VAL A 13 12.12 -13.60 -0.16
C VAL A 13 11.04 -14.62 0.19
N ASP A 14 11.43 -15.83 0.55
CA ASP A 14 10.51 -16.93 0.85
C ASP A 14 9.52 -16.57 1.96
N TRP A 15 10.00 -15.93 3.03
CA TRP A 15 9.12 -15.42 4.08
C TRP A 15 8.19 -14.30 3.62
N ALA A 16 8.64 -13.44 2.70
CA ALA A 16 7.81 -12.38 2.18
C ALA A 16 6.72 -12.92 1.24
N GLU A 17 7.04 -13.90 0.39
CA GLU A 17 6.04 -14.62 -0.42
C GLU A 17 5.05 -15.34 0.47
N LYS A 18 5.52 -16.08 1.49
CA LYS A 18 4.64 -16.79 2.41
C LYS A 18 3.64 -15.85 3.11
N THR A 19 4.09 -14.65 3.51
CA THR A 19 3.18 -13.63 4.08
C THR A 19 2.20 -13.11 3.03
N TRP A 20 2.66 -12.83 1.81
CA TRP A 20 1.80 -12.40 0.72
C TRP A 20 0.71 -13.44 0.40
N GLU A 21 1.09 -14.71 0.24
CA GLU A 21 0.19 -15.82 -0.06
C GLU A 21 -0.86 -16.00 1.02
N TRP A 22 -0.47 -15.92 2.30
CA TRP A 22 -1.42 -15.96 3.39
C TRP A 22 -2.41 -14.80 3.32
N TYR A 23 -1.93 -13.57 3.07
CA TYR A 23 -2.79 -12.40 2.99
C TYR A 23 -3.76 -12.48 1.81
N ALA A 24 -3.25 -12.83 0.62
CA ALA A 24 -4.03 -13.02 -0.61
C ALA A 24 -4.98 -14.24 -0.56
N GLY A 25 -4.71 -15.21 0.31
CA GLY A 25 -5.56 -16.38 0.54
C GLY A 25 -6.69 -16.13 1.55
N THR A 26 -6.78 -14.93 2.12
CA THR A 26 -7.81 -14.56 3.10
C THR A 26 -8.65 -13.39 2.59
N PRO A 27 -9.80 -13.08 3.23
CA PRO A 27 -10.57 -11.87 2.91
C PRO A 27 -9.85 -10.55 3.18
N LEU A 28 -8.61 -10.57 3.68
CA LEU A 28 -7.82 -9.36 3.92
C LEU A 28 -7.34 -8.69 2.62
N LEU A 29 -7.13 -9.45 1.54
CA LEU A 29 -6.79 -8.92 0.22
C LEU A 29 -7.65 -9.56 -0.86
N ASN A 30 -8.40 -8.72 -1.58
CA ASN A 30 -9.04 -9.13 -2.82
C ASN A 30 -8.06 -8.91 -3.98
N THR A 31 -7.58 -9.97 -4.62
CA THR A 31 -6.59 -9.87 -5.71
C THR A 31 -7.18 -9.49 -7.06
N GLN A 32 -8.51 -9.40 -7.18
CA GLN A 32 -9.18 -8.90 -8.38
C GLN A 32 -9.37 -7.38 -8.32
N THR A 33 -9.75 -6.85 -7.16
CA THR A 33 -9.97 -5.40 -6.94
C THR A 33 -8.79 -4.70 -6.29
N TRP A 34 -7.79 -5.46 -5.81
CA TRP A 34 -6.66 -4.99 -5.01
C TRP A 34 -7.06 -4.31 -3.70
N GLN A 35 -8.29 -4.53 -3.23
CA GLN A 35 -8.77 -4.00 -1.97
C GLN A 35 -8.07 -4.67 -0.79
N ILE A 36 -7.52 -3.86 0.11
CA ILE A 36 -6.93 -4.31 1.37
C ILE A 36 -7.82 -3.93 2.56
N ASN A 37 -8.27 -4.94 3.29
CA ASN A 37 -9.05 -4.80 4.52
C ASN A 37 -8.14 -4.78 5.76
N ASP A 38 -8.55 -4.01 6.77
CA ASP A 38 -7.72 -3.73 7.94
C ASP A 38 -7.42 -4.95 8.82
N GLY A 39 -8.44 -5.77 9.10
CA GLY A 39 -8.27 -6.84 10.07
C GLY A 39 -9.34 -7.92 9.98
N SER A 40 -9.00 -9.02 10.63
CA SER A 40 -9.80 -10.24 10.67
C SER A 40 -9.69 -10.88 12.05
N SER A 41 -10.65 -11.73 12.43
CA SER A 41 -10.70 -12.33 13.76
C SER A 41 -10.36 -13.82 13.75
N THR A 42 -9.46 -14.23 14.64
CA THR A 42 -9.13 -15.65 14.86
C THR A 42 -10.30 -16.43 15.44
N GLN A 43 -11.24 -15.77 16.14
CA GLN A 43 -12.47 -16.41 16.64
C GLN A 43 -13.36 -16.93 15.50
N LYS A 44 -13.18 -16.38 14.29
CA LYS A 44 -13.87 -16.80 13.07
C LYS A 44 -12.91 -17.43 12.06
N ASN A 45 -11.77 -17.95 12.51
CA ASN A 45 -10.73 -18.53 11.65
C ASN A 45 -10.28 -17.60 10.50
N CYS A 46 -10.32 -16.29 10.74
CA CYS A 46 -10.04 -15.27 9.76
C CYS A 46 -10.91 -15.32 8.48
N SER A 47 -12.13 -15.85 8.58
CA SER A 47 -13.05 -16.05 7.44
C SER A 47 -13.84 -14.80 7.04
N ASP A 48 -13.77 -13.72 7.81
CA ASP A 48 -14.32 -12.39 7.51
C ASP A 48 -13.30 -11.29 7.77
N ALA A 49 -13.53 -10.09 7.24
CA ALA A 49 -12.64 -8.93 7.44
C ALA A 49 -13.44 -7.64 7.62
N SER A 50 -12.87 -6.67 8.35
CA SER A 50 -13.54 -5.44 8.80
C SER A 50 -14.00 -4.48 7.70
N GLN A 51 -13.67 -4.73 6.43
CA GLN A 51 -13.93 -3.88 5.25
C GLN A 51 -13.39 -2.44 5.34
N LEU A 52 -12.73 -2.08 6.44
CA LEU A 52 -12.06 -0.80 6.60
C LEU A 52 -10.77 -0.79 5.79
N GLN A 53 -10.47 0.34 5.15
CA GLN A 53 -9.32 0.48 4.27
C GLN A 53 -8.50 1.70 4.71
N TRP A 54 -7.21 1.49 4.96
CA TRP A 54 -6.31 2.52 5.46
C TRP A 54 -5.13 2.69 4.52
N THR A 55 -4.69 3.92 4.30
CA THR A 55 -3.61 4.20 3.33
C THR A 55 -2.33 3.42 3.61
N TYR A 56 -1.97 3.26 4.90
CA TYR A 56 -0.72 2.62 5.30
C TYR A 56 -0.68 1.12 4.93
N ASN A 57 -1.82 0.44 4.96
CA ASN A 57 -1.92 -0.97 4.57
C ASN A 57 -1.53 -1.14 3.09
N TYR A 58 -1.97 -0.24 2.21
CA TYR A 58 -1.54 -0.26 0.81
C TYR A 58 -0.06 0.08 0.66
N GLY A 59 0.40 1.14 1.35
CA GLY A 59 1.77 1.61 1.25
C GLY A 59 2.80 0.55 1.65
N VAL A 60 2.55 -0.24 2.70
CA VAL A 60 3.49 -1.28 3.15
C VAL A 60 3.63 -2.39 2.11
N PHE A 61 2.54 -2.83 1.47
CA PHE A 61 2.60 -3.86 0.43
C PHE A 61 3.19 -3.34 -0.87
N ILE A 62 2.89 -2.10 -1.27
CA ILE A 62 3.51 -1.45 -2.44
C ILE A 62 5.03 -1.40 -2.27
N ALA A 63 5.51 -0.85 -1.15
CA ALA A 63 6.94 -0.80 -0.88
C ALA A 63 7.56 -2.20 -0.77
N GLY A 64 6.90 -3.13 -0.08
CA GLY A 64 7.36 -4.52 0.06
C GLY A 64 7.61 -5.19 -1.29
N ASN A 65 6.66 -5.07 -2.22
CA ASN A 65 6.82 -5.60 -3.57
C ASN A 65 7.86 -4.81 -4.38
N ALA A 66 7.99 -3.49 -4.21
CA ALA A 66 9.05 -2.71 -4.85
C ALA A 66 10.46 -3.18 -4.46
N TYR A 67 10.68 -3.50 -3.18
CA TYR A 67 11.94 -4.10 -2.72
C TYR A 67 12.21 -5.46 -3.35
N LEU A 68 11.19 -6.30 -3.52
CA LEU A 68 11.33 -7.62 -4.14
C LEU A 68 11.52 -7.52 -5.65
N TYR A 69 10.78 -6.65 -6.34
CA TYR A 69 10.96 -6.37 -7.76
C TYR A 69 12.39 -5.90 -8.04
N ASN A 70 12.87 -4.91 -7.29
CA ASN A 70 14.22 -4.39 -7.48
C ASN A 70 15.32 -5.41 -7.16
N TYR A 71 15.05 -6.40 -6.30
CA TYR A 71 16.01 -7.47 -5.97
C TYR A 71 15.99 -8.62 -7.00
N THR A 72 14.81 -9.05 -7.44
CA THR A 72 14.63 -10.29 -8.21
C THR A 72 14.41 -10.06 -9.70
N GLY A 73 13.86 -8.90 -10.09
CA GLY A 73 13.40 -8.62 -11.45
C GLY A 73 12.13 -9.38 -11.87
N GLU A 74 11.48 -10.15 -10.98
CA GLU A 74 10.32 -10.96 -11.36
C GLU A 74 9.07 -10.09 -11.61
N ALA A 75 8.46 -10.28 -12.80
CA ALA A 75 7.31 -9.49 -13.26
C ALA A 75 6.10 -9.52 -12.30
N LYS A 76 5.88 -10.64 -11.59
CA LYS A 76 4.79 -10.78 -10.61
C LYS A 76 4.78 -9.68 -9.55
N TYR A 77 5.96 -9.16 -9.18
CA TYR A 77 6.06 -8.06 -8.22
C TYR A 77 5.60 -6.73 -8.81
N MET A 78 5.91 -6.47 -10.08
CA MET A 78 5.40 -5.31 -10.79
C MET A 78 3.87 -5.38 -10.90
N ASP A 79 3.30 -6.53 -11.25
CA ASP A 79 1.84 -6.71 -11.34
C ASP A 79 1.15 -6.37 -10.01
N ARG A 80 1.73 -6.82 -8.89
CA ARG A 80 1.25 -6.50 -7.54
C ARG A 80 1.38 -5.02 -7.22
N ILE A 81 2.50 -4.37 -7.57
CA ILE A 81 2.70 -2.93 -7.36
C ILE A 81 1.68 -2.13 -8.16
N GLU A 82 1.51 -2.45 -9.44
CA GLU A 82 0.59 -1.80 -10.36
C GLU A 82 -0.85 -1.87 -9.85
N GLY A 83 -1.33 -3.06 -9.49
CA GLY A 83 -2.68 -3.26 -8.97
C GLY A 83 -2.93 -2.48 -7.68
N LEU A 84 -2.02 -2.59 -6.70
CA LEU A 84 -2.12 -1.87 -5.44
C LEU A 84 -2.00 -0.36 -5.61
N LEU A 85 -1.11 0.11 -6.48
CA LEU A 85 -0.93 1.54 -6.74
C LEU A 85 -2.17 2.12 -7.41
N ASN A 86 -2.76 1.45 -8.40
CA ASN A 86 -3.99 1.91 -9.03
C ASN A 86 -5.14 2.01 -8.02
N ALA A 87 -5.35 0.97 -7.20
CA ALA A 87 -6.36 0.99 -6.13
C ALA A 87 -6.09 2.11 -5.11
N THR A 88 -4.83 2.36 -4.79
CA THR A 88 -4.43 3.44 -3.87
C THR A 88 -4.77 4.82 -4.42
N LEU A 89 -4.42 5.08 -5.68
CA LEU A 89 -4.66 6.36 -6.35
C LEU A 89 -6.15 6.62 -6.55
N GLU A 90 -6.93 5.59 -6.88
CA GLU A 90 -8.38 5.70 -7.01
C GLU A 90 -9.07 5.96 -5.66
N ARG A 91 -8.70 5.20 -4.63
CA ARG A 91 -9.42 5.21 -3.34
C ARG A 91 -9.06 6.39 -2.46
N PHE A 92 -7.77 6.75 -2.41
CA PHE A 92 -7.25 7.70 -1.42
C PHE A 92 -6.86 9.05 -2.00
N PHE A 93 -6.95 9.26 -3.33
CA PHE A 93 -6.82 10.58 -3.96
C PHE A 93 -8.09 11.01 -4.70
N PRO A 94 -9.25 11.05 -4.02
CA PRO A 94 -10.54 11.30 -4.65
C PRO A 94 -10.62 12.72 -5.24
N GLN A 95 -10.99 12.83 -6.53
CA GLN A 95 -11.05 14.12 -7.23
C GLN A 95 -12.08 15.09 -6.63
N ASN A 96 -13.19 14.57 -6.09
CA ASN A 96 -14.21 15.37 -5.40
C ASN A 96 -13.74 15.90 -4.03
N MET A 97 -12.57 15.50 -3.54
CA MET A 97 -11.90 16.07 -2.37
C MET A 97 -10.58 16.75 -2.76
N GLY A 98 -10.57 17.38 -3.94
CA GLY A 98 -9.41 18.10 -4.45
C GLY A 98 -8.31 17.22 -5.02
N GLY A 99 -8.44 15.89 -4.98
CA GLY A 99 -7.42 14.95 -5.46
C GLY A 99 -6.12 15.02 -4.64
N VAL A 100 -6.24 15.30 -3.35
CA VAL A 100 -5.19 15.14 -2.33
C VAL A 100 -5.45 13.85 -1.54
N MET A 101 -4.48 13.40 -0.75
CA MET A 101 -4.57 12.16 0.00
C MET A 101 -5.54 12.30 1.18
N VAL A 102 -6.49 11.36 1.29
CA VAL A 102 -7.53 11.35 2.32
C VAL A 102 -7.59 9.98 3.01
N GLU A 103 -7.65 9.96 4.34
CA GLU A 103 -8.06 8.75 5.07
C GLU A 103 -9.56 8.55 4.94
N ILE A 104 -9.97 7.97 3.81
CA ILE A 104 -11.37 7.91 3.37
C ILE A 104 -12.33 7.26 4.38
N THR A 105 -11.80 6.44 5.29
CA THR A 105 -12.58 5.77 6.34
C THR A 105 -12.93 6.68 7.52
N CYS A 106 -12.14 7.71 7.81
CA CYS A 106 -12.33 8.54 9.02
C CYS A 106 -12.36 10.05 8.78
N GLU A 107 -11.58 10.54 7.82
CA GLU A 107 -11.37 11.98 7.61
C GLU A 107 -12.65 12.69 7.16
N PRO A 108 -13.46 12.15 6.20
CA PRO A 108 -14.74 12.77 5.83
C PRO A 108 -15.77 12.78 6.96
N LEU A 109 -15.62 11.90 7.95
CA LEU A 109 -16.52 11.77 9.10
C LEU A 109 -16.05 12.57 10.31
N GLY A 110 -14.84 13.14 10.27
CA GLY A 110 -14.24 13.86 11.40
C GLY A 110 -14.01 12.99 12.64
N ASN A 111 -13.82 11.68 12.48
CA ASN A 111 -13.73 10.73 13.59
C ASN A 111 -12.42 9.93 13.63
N CYS A 112 -11.36 10.47 13.01
CA CYS A 112 -10.06 9.82 13.05
C CYS A 112 -9.53 9.69 14.49
N ASN A 113 -8.97 8.53 14.84
CA ASN A 113 -8.28 8.34 16.11
C ASN A 113 -6.84 8.90 16.07
N ASN A 114 -6.06 8.69 17.14
CA ASN A 114 -4.69 9.23 17.22
C ASN A 114 -3.70 8.64 16.21
N ASP A 115 -3.94 7.42 15.71
CA ASP A 115 -3.01 6.73 14.81
C ASP A 115 -3.24 7.14 13.36
N GLN A 116 -4.51 7.26 12.96
CA GLN A 116 -4.94 7.39 11.57
C GLN A 116 -4.37 8.63 10.84
N PRO A 117 -4.22 9.81 11.47
CA PRO A 117 -3.57 10.95 10.82
C PRO A 117 -2.14 10.66 10.35
N ALA A 118 -1.40 9.76 11.01
CA ALA A 118 -0.04 9.42 10.64
C ALA A 118 0.05 8.51 9.41
N PHE A 119 -1.03 7.82 9.05
CA PHE A 119 -1.04 6.81 7.97
C PHE A 119 -0.68 7.42 6.62
N LYS A 120 -1.21 8.61 6.30
CA LYS A 120 -0.89 9.36 5.08
C LYS A 120 0.60 9.66 4.93
N ALA A 121 1.27 9.98 6.05
CA ALA A 121 2.71 10.21 6.05
C ALA A 121 3.50 8.93 5.75
N PHE A 122 3.04 7.78 6.24
CA PHE A 122 3.65 6.49 5.91
C PHE A 122 3.47 6.13 4.44
N LEU A 123 2.24 6.26 3.91
CA LEU A 123 1.98 6.02 2.49
C LEU A 123 2.86 6.92 1.61
N THR A 124 2.91 8.22 1.89
CA THR A 124 3.75 9.18 1.16
C THR A 124 5.21 8.74 1.10
N ARG A 125 5.79 8.38 2.26
CA ARG A 125 7.19 7.95 2.32
C ARG A 125 7.42 6.64 1.57
N TRP A 126 6.49 5.70 1.64
CA TRP A 126 6.61 4.43 0.94
C TRP A 126 6.44 4.58 -0.57
N LEU A 127 5.54 5.44 -1.04
CA LEU A 127 5.43 5.78 -2.45
C LEU A 127 6.71 6.44 -2.98
N ALA A 128 7.30 7.37 -2.22
CA ALA A 128 8.58 7.97 -2.58
C ALA A 128 9.72 6.93 -2.66
N VAL A 129 9.77 5.98 -1.73
CA VAL A 129 10.74 4.86 -1.79
C VAL A 129 10.48 3.96 -3.01
N THR A 130 9.22 3.63 -3.30
CA THR A 130 8.85 2.84 -4.48
C THR A 130 9.30 3.52 -5.76
N ALA A 131 9.11 4.83 -5.90
CA ALA A 131 9.57 5.60 -7.05
C ALA A 131 11.11 5.60 -7.22
N GLN A 132 11.87 5.40 -6.13
CA GLN A 132 13.33 5.24 -6.20
C GLN A 132 13.75 3.82 -6.61
N LEU A 133 13.01 2.81 -6.15
CA LEU A 133 13.31 1.40 -6.41
C LEU A 133 12.80 0.91 -7.77
N VAL A 134 11.75 1.56 -8.29
CA VAL A 134 11.05 1.22 -9.52
C VAL A 134 10.87 2.51 -10.34
N PRO A 135 11.92 2.97 -11.05
CA PRO A 135 11.93 4.26 -11.72
C PRO A 135 10.83 4.42 -12.78
N GLU A 136 10.32 3.32 -13.35
CA GLU A 136 9.22 3.34 -14.30
C GLU A 136 7.93 3.96 -13.70
N LEU A 137 7.79 3.92 -12.37
CA LEU A 137 6.63 4.45 -11.65
C LEU A 137 6.81 5.88 -11.14
N TYR A 138 8.00 6.47 -11.34
CA TYR A 138 8.35 7.76 -10.74
C TYR A 138 7.35 8.86 -11.11
N GLU A 139 7.11 9.09 -12.40
CA GLU A 139 6.23 10.19 -12.83
C GLU A 139 4.79 9.99 -12.37
N ARG A 140 4.28 8.75 -12.41
CA ARG A 140 2.93 8.45 -11.94
C ARG A 140 2.80 8.74 -10.44
N ILE A 141 3.75 8.29 -9.62
CA ILE A 141 3.74 8.53 -8.18
C ILE A 141 3.88 10.03 -7.86
N PHE A 142 4.88 10.70 -8.43
CA PHE A 142 5.17 12.09 -8.11
C PHE A 142 4.13 13.07 -8.63
N THR A 143 3.36 12.72 -9.68
CA THR A 143 2.18 13.50 -10.09
C THR A 143 1.21 13.67 -8.93
N TYR A 144 0.93 12.62 -8.17
CA TYR A 144 0.03 12.67 -7.01
C TYR A 144 0.70 13.25 -5.77
N LEU A 145 1.96 12.87 -5.47
CA LEU A 145 2.65 13.37 -4.27
C LEU A 145 2.94 14.88 -4.32
N ARG A 146 3.24 15.46 -5.48
CA ARG A 146 3.45 16.92 -5.61
C ARG A 146 2.15 17.68 -5.32
N LYS A 147 1.03 17.18 -5.82
CA LYS A 147 -0.29 17.75 -5.57
C LYS A 147 -0.68 17.64 -4.10
N ASP A 148 -0.46 16.48 -3.50
CA ASP A 148 -0.70 16.23 -2.09
C ASP A 148 0.13 17.15 -1.18
N ALA A 149 1.42 17.30 -1.47
CA ALA A 149 2.31 18.20 -0.74
C ALA A 149 1.83 19.67 -0.78
N THR A 150 1.26 20.11 -1.91
CA THR A 150 0.67 21.45 -2.03
C THR A 150 -0.56 21.59 -1.14
N GLY A 151 -1.42 20.57 -1.08
CA GLY A 151 -2.59 20.54 -0.21
C GLY A 151 -2.26 20.49 1.28
N ALA A 152 -1.14 19.84 1.65
CA ALA A 152 -0.70 19.73 3.04
C ALA A 152 0.02 20.98 3.58
N ALA A 153 0.57 21.83 2.71
CA ALA A 153 1.31 23.03 3.10
C ALA A 153 0.44 24.28 3.29
N GLY A 154 -0.85 24.20 2.91
CA GLY A 154 -1.81 25.31 2.93
C GLY A 154 -2.77 25.31 4.11
#